data_AF-A0A6G1SEM8-F1
#
_entry.id   AF-A0A6G1SEM8-F1
#
_cell.length_a   1.000
_cell.length_b   1.000
_cell.length_c   1.000
_cell.angle_alpha   90.00
_cell.angle_beta   90.00
_cell.angle_gamma   90.00
#
_symmetry.space_group_name_H-M   'P 1'
#
loop_
_entity.id
_entity.type
_entity.pdbx_description
1 polymer ?
#
loop_
_entity_poly.entity_id
_entity_poly.type
_entity_poly.pdbx_seq_one_letter_code
_entity_poly.pdbx_strand_id
1 'polypeptide(L)'
;GSSRSNRGMMIGCHVDTSTGVLTFTVDGKPSKYRFNLEPQTKLYPAIFFQATTGDCLQFELSRTHSTLPLSAAILSLTSKHVNPQCPPRLRVQTMRPCSWSRVPNVALRPNALKLSENKKGWSMLAVDPLSVLAVHIPEENRCLDILELIEHEKLLKFHSHSLALYGALCAQGNHKVAHIICSHVDQRQLLYAINSDYLSGDLRRGFADLLIALHLEFHAYG
;
A
#
# COMPACT_ATOMS: atom_id res chain seq x y z
N GLY A 1 -25.56 31.14 37.43
CA GLY A 1 -24.41 30.87 36.55
C GLY A 1 -24.59 29.49 35.96
N SER A 2 -24.81 29.39 34.64
CA SER A 2 -25.04 28.12 33.97
C SER A 2 -23.73 27.36 33.81
N SER A 3 -23.61 26.19 34.43
CA SER A 3 -22.54 25.25 34.11
C SER A 3 -22.72 24.84 32.64
N ARG A 4 -21.81 25.25 31.76
CA ARG A 4 -21.66 24.63 30.45
C ARG A 4 -21.32 23.15 30.70
N SER A 5 -22.31 22.27 30.63
CA SER A 5 -22.03 20.84 30.58
C SER A 5 -21.19 20.61 29.33
N ASN A 6 -19.97 20.15 29.49
CA ASN A 6 -19.05 19.87 28.40
C ASN A 6 -19.53 18.60 27.68
N ARG A 7 -20.66 18.68 26.96
CA ARG A 7 -21.11 17.59 26.09
C ARG A 7 -20.11 17.51 24.95
N GLY A 8 -19.43 16.38 24.83
CA GLY A 8 -18.61 16.08 23.65
C GLY A 8 -19.43 16.23 22.37
N MET A 9 -18.76 16.57 21.27
CA MET A 9 -19.37 16.74 19.96
C MET A 9 -19.20 15.45 19.15
N MET A 10 -20.30 14.90 18.65
CA MET A 10 -20.28 13.71 17.81
C MET A 10 -20.23 14.12 16.34
N ILE A 11 -19.17 13.74 15.63
CA ILE A 11 -19.03 14.01 14.20
C ILE A 11 -19.18 12.68 13.44
N GLY A 12 -20.20 12.57 12.60
CA GLY A 12 -20.39 11.44 11.70
C GLY A 12 -19.90 11.75 10.29
N CYS A 13 -19.42 10.72 9.59
CA CYS A 13 -19.03 10.79 8.19
C CYS A 13 -19.77 9.68 7.43
N HIS A 14 -20.38 10.03 6.30
CA HIS A 14 -21.12 9.11 5.45
C HIS A 14 -20.59 9.20 4.03
N VAL A 15 -20.26 8.04 3.46
CA VAL A 15 -19.76 7.90 2.09
C VAL A 15 -20.73 7.06 1.30
N ASP A 16 -21.29 7.63 0.24
CA ASP A 16 -22.09 6.90 -0.72
C ASP A 16 -21.18 6.41 -1.85
N THR A 17 -20.91 5.12 -1.87
CA THR A 17 -20.03 4.48 -2.87
C THR A 17 -20.66 4.41 -4.27
N SER A 18 -21.98 4.61 -4.40
CA SER A 18 -22.66 4.59 -5.70
C SER A 18 -22.58 5.94 -6.41
N THR A 19 -22.73 7.03 -5.66
CA THR A 19 -22.69 8.40 -6.19
C THR A 19 -21.34 9.08 -6.03
N GLY A 20 -20.43 8.53 -5.21
CA GLY A 20 -19.13 9.11 -4.90
C GLY A 20 -19.22 10.34 -3.98
N VAL A 21 -20.29 10.45 -3.20
CA VAL A 21 -20.56 11.64 -2.39
C VAL A 21 -20.21 11.39 -0.93
N LEU A 22 -19.42 12.29 -0.35
CA LEU A 22 -19.08 12.30 1.06
C LEU A 22 -19.81 13.44 1.78
N THR A 23 -20.46 13.12 2.90
CA THR A 23 -21.23 14.06 3.73
C THR A 23 -20.90 13.89 5.21
N PHE A 24 -21.13 14.94 5.99
CA PHE A 24 -20.86 14.95 7.43
C PHE A 24 -22.13 15.23 8.23
N THR A 25 -22.19 14.69 9.44
CA THR A 25 -23.20 15.00 10.44
C THR A 25 -22.55 15.50 11.72
N VAL A 26 -23.20 16.42 12.43
CA VAL A 26 -22.77 16.92 13.74
C VAL A 26 -23.93 16.71 14.70
N ASP A 27 -23.72 15.92 15.75
CA ASP A 27 -24.73 15.50 16.72
C ASP A 27 -26.01 14.97 16.04
N GLY A 28 -25.83 14.17 14.99
CA GLY A 28 -26.91 13.57 14.20
C GLY A 28 -27.59 14.51 13.19
N LYS A 29 -27.23 15.80 13.14
CA LYS A 29 -27.76 16.75 12.16
C LYS A 29 -26.86 16.85 10.93
N PRO A 30 -27.41 16.91 9.71
CA PRO A 30 -26.62 17.03 8.49
C PRO A 30 -25.86 18.36 8.45
N SER A 31 -24.60 18.29 8.07
CA SER A 31 -23.76 19.45 7.82
C SER A 31 -23.91 19.95 6.39
N LYS A 32 -23.58 21.22 6.15
CA LYS A 32 -23.55 21.83 4.81
C LYS A 32 -22.38 21.33 3.95
N TYR A 33 -21.37 20.71 4.56
CA TYR A 33 -20.17 20.26 3.85
C TYR A 33 -20.45 18.93 3.13
N ARG A 34 -20.30 18.98 1.80
CA ARG A 34 -20.45 17.84 0.89
C ARG A 34 -19.31 17.87 -0.12
N PHE A 35 -18.71 16.71 -0.37
CA PHE A 35 -17.60 16.55 -1.30
C PHE A 35 -17.94 15.47 -2.33
N ASN A 36 -17.68 15.76 -3.60
CA ASN A 36 -17.77 14.77 -4.68
C ASN A 36 -16.38 14.19 -4.90
N LEU A 37 -16.31 12.88 -4.99
CA LEU A 37 -15.06 12.12 -5.13
C LEU A 37 -14.98 11.52 -6.52
N GLU A 38 -13.76 11.46 -7.04
CA GLU A 38 -13.50 10.76 -8.30
C GLU A 38 -13.67 9.24 -8.12
N PRO A 39 -14.17 8.53 -9.15
CA PRO A 39 -14.23 7.07 -9.14
C PRO A 39 -12.86 6.45 -8.87
N GLN A 40 -12.85 5.27 -8.24
CA GLN A 40 -11.63 4.50 -7.91
C GLN A 40 -10.64 5.19 -6.94
N THR A 41 -11.08 6.24 -6.24
CA THR A 41 -10.28 6.89 -5.20
C THR A 41 -10.29 6.07 -3.91
N LYS A 42 -9.11 5.79 -3.34
CA LYS A 42 -8.97 5.22 -1.99
C LYS A 42 -9.04 6.34 -0.94
N LEU A 43 -9.90 6.16 0.07
CA LEU A 43 -10.04 7.11 1.18
C LEU A 43 -9.53 6.49 2.48
N TYR A 44 -8.80 7.29 3.26
CA TYR A 44 -8.38 6.92 4.61
C TYR A 44 -9.02 7.87 5.63
N PRO A 45 -9.73 7.37 6.65
CA PRO A 45 -10.32 8.21 7.68
C PRO A 45 -9.21 8.80 8.56
N ALA A 46 -9.12 10.13 8.62
CA ALA A 46 -8.13 10.86 9.40
C ALA A 46 -8.76 12.05 10.12
N ILE A 47 -8.21 12.40 11.28
CA ILE A 47 -8.65 13.53 12.10
C ILE A 47 -7.41 14.29 12.56
N PHE A 48 -7.40 15.61 12.36
CA PHE A 48 -6.41 16.51 12.93
C PHE A 48 -7.03 17.22 14.13
N PHE A 49 -6.36 17.13 15.28
CA PHE A 49 -6.81 17.80 16.50
C PHE A 49 -5.60 18.21 17.36
N GLN A 50 -5.83 19.15 18.27
CA GLN A 50 -4.86 19.52 19.29
C GLN A 50 -5.29 18.89 20.62
N ALA A 51 -4.42 18.09 21.23
CA ALA A 51 -4.70 17.48 22.52
C ALA A 51 -4.73 18.56 23.60
N THR A 52 -5.88 18.71 24.27
CA THR A 52 -6.09 19.68 25.36
C THR A 52 -6.30 19.01 26.72
N THR A 53 -6.75 17.75 26.73
CA THR A 53 -7.04 16.93 27.92
C THR A 53 -6.72 15.45 27.65
N GLY A 54 -6.89 14.55 28.64
CA GLY A 54 -6.64 13.11 28.47
C GLY A 54 -7.61 12.43 27.48
N ASP A 55 -8.90 12.78 27.55
CA ASP A 55 -9.96 12.17 26.74
C ASP A 55 -10.37 13.08 25.58
N CYS A 56 -9.47 13.27 24.62
CA CYS A 56 -9.71 14.19 23.50
C CYS A 56 -10.50 13.56 22.34
N LEU A 57 -10.41 12.25 22.13
CA LEU A 57 -10.93 11.61 20.92
C LEU A 57 -11.33 10.15 21.18
N GLN A 58 -12.49 9.78 20.66
CA GLN A 58 -12.97 8.40 20.62
C GLN A 58 -13.43 8.08 19.20
N PHE A 59 -12.97 6.95 18.66
CA PHE A 59 -13.43 6.45 17.37
C PHE A 59 -14.57 5.48 17.59
N GLU A 60 -15.72 5.75 16.97
CA GLU A 60 -16.88 4.85 16.99
C GLU A 60 -17.15 4.30 15.60
N LEU A 61 -17.01 2.98 15.48
CA LEU A 61 -17.35 2.24 14.26
C LEU A 61 -18.78 1.72 14.40
N SER A 62 -19.75 2.58 14.09
CA SER A 62 -21.16 2.26 14.21
C SER A 62 -21.87 2.30 12.86
N ARG A 63 -23.18 2.03 12.88
CA ARG A 63 -24.06 2.17 11.73
C ARG A 63 -25.19 3.13 12.10
N THR A 64 -25.76 3.81 11.12
CA THR A 64 -27.06 4.45 11.28
C THR A 64 -28.16 3.55 10.72
N HIS A 65 -29.43 3.93 10.88
CA HIS A 65 -30.55 3.14 10.33
C HIS A 65 -30.47 2.96 8.81
N SER A 66 -29.91 3.94 8.10
CA SER A 66 -29.86 3.97 6.63
C SER A 66 -28.50 3.58 6.05
N THR A 67 -27.46 3.34 6.85
CA THR A 67 -26.12 3.01 6.36
C THR A 67 -25.59 1.70 6.92
N LEU A 68 -24.69 1.07 6.16
CA LEU A 68 -23.89 -0.05 6.64
C LEU A 68 -22.70 0.46 7.48
N PRO A 69 -22.18 -0.35 8.42
CA PRO A 69 -20.98 0.00 9.17
C PRO A 69 -19.74 -0.01 8.27
N LEU A 70 -18.71 0.75 8.65
CA LEU A 70 -17.44 0.83 7.91
C LEU A 70 -16.78 -0.56 7.72
N SER A 71 -16.97 -1.48 8.66
CA SER A 71 -16.46 -2.85 8.58
C SER A 71 -16.96 -3.62 7.35
N ALA A 72 -18.18 -3.33 6.88
CA ALA A 72 -18.73 -3.96 5.67
C ALA A 72 -18.02 -3.49 4.39
N ALA A 73 -17.48 -2.27 4.38
CA ALA A 73 -16.75 -1.72 3.23
C ALA A 73 -15.28 -2.18 3.18
N ILE A 74 -14.64 -2.39 4.34
CA ILE A 74 -13.20 -2.73 4.42
C ILE A 74 -12.93 -4.20 4.11
N LEU A 75 -13.83 -5.11 4.50
CA LEU A 75 -13.64 -6.54 4.38
C LEU A 75 -14.61 -7.13 3.36
N SER A 76 -14.10 -7.64 2.24
CA SER A 76 -14.93 -8.28 1.20
C SER A 76 -15.79 -9.42 1.76
N LEU A 77 -15.27 -10.16 2.74
CA LEU A 77 -15.96 -11.25 3.42
C LEU A 77 -17.16 -10.78 4.24
N THR A 78 -17.16 -9.55 4.76
CA THR A 78 -18.23 -9.02 5.59
C THR A 78 -19.11 -7.98 4.88
N SER A 79 -19.05 -7.92 3.55
CA SER A 79 -19.79 -6.95 2.73
C SER A 79 -21.30 -6.89 2.98
N LYS A 80 -21.89 -8.00 3.46
CA LYS A 80 -23.33 -8.11 3.79
C LYS A 80 -23.64 -8.00 5.29
N HIS A 81 -22.64 -7.84 6.14
CA HIS A 81 -22.86 -7.79 7.59
C HIS A 81 -23.41 -6.42 8.00
N VAL A 82 -24.56 -6.43 8.66
CA VAL A 82 -25.21 -5.22 9.18
C VAL A 82 -24.65 -4.83 10.54
N ASN A 83 -24.17 -5.80 11.32
CA ASN A 83 -23.62 -5.55 12.65
C ASN A 83 -22.19 -5.02 12.55
N PRO A 84 -21.85 -3.93 13.25
CA PRO A 84 -20.49 -3.40 13.26
C PRO A 84 -19.53 -4.40 13.88
N GLN A 85 -18.36 -4.57 13.25
CA GLN A 85 -17.26 -5.35 13.77
C GLN A 85 -16.01 -4.48 13.80
N CYS A 86 -15.10 -4.74 14.75
CA CYS A 86 -13.80 -4.09 14.80
C CYS A 86 -12.74 -5.09 14.31
N PRO A 87 -12.26 -4.99 13.04
CA PRO A 87 -11.25 -5.91 12.53
C PRO A 87 -9.95 -5.78 13.35
N PRO A 88 -9.29 -6.88 13.71
CA PRO A 88 -8.06 -6.85 14.54
C PRO A 88 -6.88 -6.15 13.85
N ARG A 89 -6.95 -5.97 12.53
CA ARG A 89 -5.95 -5.24 11.73
C ARG A 89 -6.13 -3.72 11.75
N LEU A 90 -7.30 -3.21 12.17
CA LEU A 90 -7.54 -1.77 12.22
C LEU A 90 -6.75 -1.16 13.39
N ARG A 91 -5.89 -0.19 13.09
CA ARG A 91 -5.08 0.51 14.09
C ARG A 91 -5.09 2.00 13.81
N VAL A 92 -5.13 2.80 14.86
CA VAL A 92 -4.93 4.24 14.76
C VAL A 92 -3.46 4.49 14.48
N GLN A 93 -3.18 5.20 13.39
CA GLN A 93 -1.84 5.63 13.02
C GLN A 93 -1.70 7.14 13.23
N THR A 94 -0.51 7.55 13.62
CA THR A 94 -0.14 8.96 13.78
C THR A 94 0.94 9.32 12.78
N MET A 95 0.84 10.50 12.17
CA MET A 95 1.90 10.98 11.29
C MET A 95 3.21 11.13 12.07
N ARG A 96 4.30 10.64 11.49
CA ARG A 96 5.65 10.84 12.03
C ARG A 96 6.29 12.01 11.30
N PRO A 97 6.98 12.92 12.02
CA PRO A 97 7.61 14.09 11.39
C PRO A 97 8.76 13.70 10.45
N CYS A 98 9.39 12.56 10.68
CA CYS A 98 10.49 12.05 9.88
C CYS A 98 10.41 10.52 9.78
N SER A 99 10.84 10.00 8.62
CA SER A 99 10.97 8.58 8.33
C SER A 99 12.36 8.29 7.76
N TRP A 100 12.83 7.07 7.98
CA TRP A 100 14.02 6.55 7.32
C TRP A 100 13.69 6.12 5.90
N SER A 101 14.66 6.26 5.00
CA SER A 101 14.58 5.73 3.65
C SER A 101 15.98 5.40 3.15
N ARG A 102 16.07 4.33 2.37
CA ARG A 102 17.33 3.87 1.79
C ARG A 102 17.80 4.83 0.69
N VAL A 103 19.09 5.17 0.73
CA VAL A 103 19.75 5.89 -0.37
C VAL A 103 20.19 4.88 -1.45
N PRO A 104 19.88 5.10 -2.74
CA PRO A 104 20.34 4.23 -3.83
C PRO A 104 21.87 4.18 -3.92
N ASN A 105 22.42 2.99 -4.18
CA ASN A 105 23.87 2.79 -4.31
C ASN A 105 24.46 3.52 -5.55
N VAL A 106 23.65 3.65 -6.61
CA VAL A 106 24.03 4.31 -7.86
C VAL A 106 22.95 5.32 -8.20
N ALA A 107 23.37 6.53 -8.54
CA ALA A 107 22.49 7.60 -9.00
C ALA A 107 22.66 7.80 -10.52
N LEU A 108 21.57 8.21 -11.19
CA LEU A 108 21.65 8.63 -12.59
C LEU A 108 22.62 9.82 -12.69
N ARG A 109 23.46 9.82 -13.73
CA ARG A 109 24.40 10.91 -14.01
C ARG A 109 23.94 11.68 -15.24
N PRO A 110 23.00 12.63 -15.10
CA PRO A 110 22.58 13.46 -16.22
C PRO A 110 23.69 14.47 -16.58
N ASN A 111 24.07 14.50 -17.84
CA ASN A 111 24.97 15.49 -18.40
C ASN A 111 24.15 16.67 -18.92
N ALA A 112 24.31 17.84 -18.30
CA ALA A 112 23.67 19.07 -18.74
C ALA A 112 24.64 19.90 -19.60
N LEU A 113 24.21 20.28 -20.79
CA LEU A 113 24.99 21.06 -21.76
C LEU A 113 24.18 22.29 -22.18
N LYS A 114 24.74 23.50 -22.00
CA LYS A 114 24.15 24.72 -22.55
C LYS A 114 24.42 24.77 -24.06
N LEU A 115 23.37 24.69 -24.87
CA LEU A 115 23.50 24.61 -26.33
C LEU A 115 23.67 25.98 -26.98
N SER A 116 23.07 27.05 -26.45
CA SER A 116 23.41 28.44 -26.80
C SER A 116 22.90 29.45 -25.78
N GLU A 117 23.46 30.66 -25.78
CA GLU A 117 23.03 31.75 -24.89
C GLU A 117 21.67 32.33 -25.28
N ASN A 118 21.36 32.39 -26.59
CA ASN A 118 20.27 33.23 -27.09
C ASN A 118 19.08 32.45 -27.72
N LYS A 119 19.22 31.17 -28.08
CA LYS A 119 18.17 30.44 -28.83
C LYS A 119 17.97 28.94 -28.54
N LYS A 120 18.99 28.20 -28.13
CA LYS A 120 18.95 26.72 -28.04
C LYS A 120 18.90 26.17 -26.61
N GLY A 121 18.96 27.04 -25.58
CA GLY A 121 18.73 26.66 -24.19
C GLY A 121 19.69 25.58 -23.67
N TRP A 122 19.17 24.64 -22.88
CA TRP A 122 19.91 23.54 -22.26
C TRP A 122 19.50 22.19 -22.83
N SER A 123 20.46 21.27 -22.93
CA SER A 123 20.27 19.86 -23.23
C SER A 123 20.63 19.03 -22.01
N MET A 124 19.86 17.97 -21.73
CA MET A 124 20.20 16.99 -20.70
C MET A 124 20.22 15.60 -21.32
N LEU A 125 21.29 14.85 -21.07
CA LEU A 125 21.47 13.49 -21.57
C LEU A 125 21.85 12.55 -20.43
N ALA A 126 21.19 11.41 -20.31
CA ALA A 126 21.57 10.32 -19.42
C ALA A 126 21.85 9.09 -20.28
N VAL A 127 23.08 8.58 -20.23
CA VAL A 127 23.55 7.49 -21.11
C VAL A 127 23.26 6.13 -20.48
N ASP A 128 23.41 6.02 -19.16
CA ASP A 128 23.29 4.75 -18.44
C ASP A 128 21.91 4.63 -17.77
N PRO A 129 21.05 3.69 -18.22
CA PRO A 129 19.77 3.46 -17.56
C PRO A 129 19.96 2.73 -16.23
N LEU A 130 19.25 3.17 -15.20
CA LEU A 130 19.19 2.49 -13.90
C LEU A 130 17.84 1.82 -13.72
N SER A 131 17.89 0.52 -13.42
CA SER A 131 16.71 -0.28 -13.09
C SER A 131 16.67 -0.55 -11.59
N VAL A 132 15.49 -0.40 -10.99
CA VAL A 132 15.24 -0.69 -9.57
C VAL A 132 14.00 -1.58 -9.49
N LEU A 133 14.03 -2.56 -8.59
CA LEU A 133 12.89 -3.39 -8.29
C LEU A 133 12.17 -2.84 -7.06
N ALA A 134 10.89 -2.50 -7.21
CA ALA A 134 10.07 -1.96 -6.14
C ALA A 134 8.90 -2.89 -5.80
N VAL A 135 8.58 -2.99 -4.52
CA VAL A 135 7.45 -3.74 -3.99
C VAL A 135 6.32 -2.79 -3.62
N HIS A 136 5.15 -3.01 -4.19
CA HIS A 136 3.95 -2.21 -3.92
C HIS A 136 3.16 -2.79 -2.74
N ILE A 137 2.85 -1.98 -1.73
CA ILE A 137 1.96 -2.30 -0.61
C ILE A 137 0.54 -1.78 -0.94
N PRO A 138 -0.41 -2.65 -1.31
CA PRO A 138 -1.73 -2.24 -1.79
C PRO A 138 -2.57 -1.54 -0.72
N GLU A 139 -2.43 -1.94 0.55
CA GLU A 139 -3.21 -1.37 1.66
C GLU A 139 -2.84 0.06 2.00
N GLU A 140 -1.58 0.45 1.79
CA GLU A 140 -1.07 1.80 2.03
C GLU A 140 -0.94 2.63 0.75
N ASN A 141 -1.09 1.99 -0.41
CA ASN A 141 -0.86 2.60 -1.73
C ASN A 141 0.54 3.22 -1.85
N ARG A 142 1.56 2.50 -1.39
CA ARG A 142 2.96 2.92 -1.28
C ARG A 142 3.88 1.89 -1.95
N CYS A 143 4.96 2.35 -2.56
CA CYS A 143 6.04 1.49 -3.05
C CYS A 143 7.27 1.59 -2.16
N LEU A 144 8.00 0.49 -2.02
CA LEU A 144 9.27 0.37 -1.33
C LEU A 144 10.31 -0.21 -2.29
N ASP A 145 11.57 0.22 -2.18
CA ASP A 145 12.66 -0.50 -2.85
C ASP A 145 12.78 -1.91 -2.24
N ILE A 146 12.93 -2.93 -3.07
CA ILE A 146 13.09 -4.31 -2.58
C ILE A 146 14.30 -4.44 -1.64
N LEU A 147 15.31 -3.61 -1.83
CA LEU A 147 16.51 -3.60 -1.00
C LEU A 147 16.29 -2.91 0.35
N GLU A 148 15.26 -2.05 0.48
CA GLU A 148 14.86 -1.40 1.73
C GLU A 148 14.11 -2.36 2.67
N LEU A 149 13.58 -3.48 2.14
CA LEU A 149 12.87 -4.49 2.95
C LEU A 149 13.72 -5.07 4.07
N ILE A 150 15.05 -5.03 3.97
CA ILE A 150 15.95 -5.49 5.04
C ILE A 150 15.75 -4.71 6.35
N GLU A 151 15.33 -3.45 6.29
CA GLU A 151 15.01 -2.61 7.45
C GLU A 151 13.59 -2.89 8.00
N HIS A 152 12.79 -3.66 7.25
CA HIS A 152 11.41 -4.00 7.56
C HIS A 152 11.22 -5.51 7.70
N GLU A 153 11.79 -6.09 8.75
CA GLU A 153 11.82 -7.55 8.99
C GLU A 153 10.45 -8.25 8.83
N LYS A 154 9.36 -7.62 9.29
CA LYS A 154 8.01 -8.19 9.14
C LYS A 154 7.56 -8.28 7.68
N LEU A 155 7.82 -7.23 6.90
CA LEU A 155 7.50 -7.20 5.47
C LEU A 155 8.42 -8.13 4.68
N LEU A 156 9.70 -8.16 5.04
CA LEU A 156 10.68 -9.09 4.46
C LEU A 156 10.26 -10.54 4.65
N LYS A 157 9.95 -10.94 5.89
CA LYS A 157 9.47 -12.28 6.21
C LYS A 157 8.18 -12.58 5.46
N PHE A 158 7.21 -11.67 5.49
CA PHE A 158 5.95 -11.86 4.74
C PHE A 158 6.21 -12.09 3.25
N HIS A 159 7.05 -11.26 2.62
CA HIS A 159 7.36 -11.39 1.20
C HIS A 159 8.11 -12.68 0.87
N SER A 160 9.07 -13.09 1.70
CA SER A 160 9.77 -14.38 1.56
C SER A 160 8.80 -15.57 1.60
N HIS A 161 7.83 -15.56 2.52
CA HIS A 161 6.80 -16.61 2.58
C HIS A 161 5.85 -16.56 1.37
N SER A 162 5.55 -15.37 0.85
CA SER A 162 4.76 -15.24 -0.39
C SER A 162 5.48 -15.87 -1.59
N LEU A 163 6.80 -15.69 -1.71
CA LEU A 163 7.60 -16.36 -2.75
C LEU A 163 7.61 -17.88 -2.58
N ALA A 164 7.76 -18.36 -1.34
CA ALA A 164 7.69 -19.79 -1.03
C ALA A 164 6.31 -20.38 -1.36
N LEU A 165 5.23 -19.64 -1.08
CA LEU A 165 3.87 -20.03 -1.45
C LEU A 165 3.71 -20.13 -2.97
N TYR A 166 4.24 -19.17 -3.74
CA TYR A 166 4.21 -19.23 -5.20
C TYR A 166 4.93 -20.47 -5.72
N GLY A 167 6.13 -20.78 -5.22
CA GLY A 167 6.84 -22.01 -5.57
C GLY A 167 6.03 -23.27 -5.25
N ALA A 168 5.47 -23.36 -4.04
CA ALA A 168 4.66 -24.50 -3.62
C ALA A 168 3.39 -24.72 -4.48
N LEU A 169 2.78 -23.64 -4.97
CA LEU A 169 1.62 -23.71 -5.87
C LEU A 169 1.97 -24.23 -7.27
N CYS A 170 3.22 -24.02 -7.72
CA CYS A 170 3.74 -24.48 -9.00
C CYS A 170 4.25 -25.93 -8.98
N ALA A 171 4.46 -26.49 -7.79
CA ALA A 171 5.00 -27.84 -7.61
C ALA A 171 4.19 -28.90 -8.36
N GLN A 172 4.84 -30.02 -8.69
CA GLN A 172 4.24 -31.20 -9.33
C GLN A 172 3.63 -30.93 -10.72
N GLY A 173 4.22 -30.02 -11.51
CA GLY A 173 3.86 -29.83 -12.92
C GLY A 173 2.57 -29.02 -13.15
N ASN A 174 2.21 -28.13 -12.22
CA ASN A 174 1.02 -27.29 -12.34
C ASN A 174 1.23 -26.08 -13.28
N HIS A 175 1.21 -26.33 -14.60
CA HIS A 175 1.45 -25.33 -15.64
C HIS A 175 0.49 -24.14 -15.62
N LYS A 176 -0.78 -24.39 -15.28
CA LYS A 176 -1.80 -23.34 -15.27
C LYS A 176 -1.48 -22.28 -14.22
N VAL A 177 -1.08 -22.72 -13.03
CA VAL A 177 -0.75 -21.81 -11.93
C VAL A 177 0.61 -21.15 -12.15
N ALA A 178 1.60 -21.88 -12.69
CA ALA A 178 2.88 -21.30 -13.09
C ALA A 178 2.70 -20.13 -14.09
N HIS A 179 1.85 -20.31 -15.11
CA HIS A 179 1.57 -19.23 -16.07
C HIS A 179 0.89 -18.01 -15.41
N ILE A 180 -0.01 -18.23 -14.44
CA ILE A 180 -0.64 -17.12 -13.69
C ILE A 180 0.41 -16.39 -12.84
N ILE A 181 1.32 -17.12 -12.18
CA ILE A 181 2.38 -16.50 -11.37
C ILE A 181 3.35 -15.68 -12.24
N CYS A 182 3.61 -16.09 -13.48
CA CYS A 182 4.37 -15.28 -14.43
C CYS A 182 3.73 -13.91 -14.73
N SER A 183 2.41 -13.73 -14.51
CA SER A 183 1.77 -12.41 -14.63
C SER A 183 1.95 -11.51 -13.39
N HIS A 184 2.36 -12.11 -12.27
CA HIS A 184 2.69 -11.39 -11.03
C HIS A 184 4.20 -11.15 -10.89
N VAL A 185 5.03 -12.08 -11.37
CA VAL A 185 6.49 -12.00 -11.33
C VAL A 185 7.05 -12.23 -12.73
N ASP A 186 7.47 -11.13 -13.37
CA ASP A 186 7.99 -11.18 -14.73
C ASP A 186 9.44 -11.70 -14.78
N GLN A 187 9.83 -12.25 -15.93
CA GLN A 187 11.21 -12.71 -16.19
C GLN A 187 12.26 -11.64 -15.89
N ARG A 188 11.99 -10.37 -16.24
CA ARG A 188 12.91 -9.25 -15.97
C ARG A 188 13.13 -9.02 -14.47
N GLN A 189 12.10 -9.21 -13.66
CA GLN A 189 12.18 -9.06 -12.21
C GLN A 189 13.00 -10.20 -11.59
N LEU A 190 12.79 -11.44 -12.06
CA LEU A 190 13.61 -12.60 -11.65
C LEU A 190 15.09 -12.40 -11.98
N LEU A 191 15.39 -12.00 -13.21
CA LEU A 191 16.78 -11.75 -13.65
C LEU A 191 17.43 -10.60 -12.86
N TYR A 192 16.67 -9.53 -12.57
CA TYR A 192 17.15 -8.46 -11.71
C TYR A 192 17.49 -8.97 -10.31
N ALA A 193 16.60 -9.76 -9.70
CA ALA A 193 16.80 -10.30 -8.35
C ALA A 193 18.02 -11.23 -8.27
N ILE A 194 18.26 -12.04 -9.30
CA ILE A 194 19.40 -12.97 -9.37
C ILE A 194 20.73 -12.22 -9.54
N ASN A 195 20.75 -11.19 -10.38
CA ASN A 195 21.95 -10.39 -10.64
C ASN A 195 22.24 -9.34 -9.55
N SER A 196 21.35 -9.18 -8.56
CA SER A 196 21.48 -8.15 -7.52
C SER A 196 22.36 -8.63 -6.37
N ASP A 197 23.51 -7.98 -6.20
CA ASP A 197 24.48 -8.29 -5.13
C ASP A 197 23.98 -7.93 -3.72
N TYR A 198 23.02 -7.01 -3.62
CA TYR A 198 22.59 -6.42 -2.34
C TYR A 198 21.29 -7.02 -1.79
N LEU A 199 20.72 -8.01 -2.48
CA LEU A 199 19.47 -8.62 -2.06
C LEU A 199 19.67 -9.44 -0.77
N SER A 200 18.73 -9.33 0.15
CA SER A 200 18.76 -10.09 1.41
C SER A 200 18.74 -11.61 1.17
N GLY A 201 19.34 -12.38 2.07
CA GLY A 201 19.48 -13.83 1.90
C GLY A 201 18.16 -14.57 1.71
N ASP A 202 17.14 -14.22 2.50
CA ASP A 202 15.81 -14.84 2.42
C ASP A 202 15.11 -14.56 1.08
N LEU A 203 15.26 -13.34 0.54
CA LEU A 203 14.70 -13.00 -0.77
C LEU A 203 15.50 -13.65 -1.89
N ARG A 204 16.84 -13.64 -1.80
CA ARG A 204 17.70 -14.28 -2.79
C ARG A 204 17.37 -15.75 -2.95
N ARG A 205 17.20 -16.48 -1.83
CA ARG A 205 16.76 -17.86 -1.85
C ARG A 205 15.36 -17.99 -2.46
N GLY A 206 14.40 -17.18 -1.99
CA GLY A 206 13.03 -17.21 -2.50
C GLY A 206 12.90 -16.99 -4.02
N PHE A 207 13.64 -16.05 -4.59
CA PHE A 207 13.62 -15.81 -6.04
C PHE A 207 14.35 -16.91 -6.83
N ALA A 208 15.45 -17.45 -6.30
CA ALA A 208 16.15 -18.56 -6.93
C ALA A 208 15.28 -19.82 -6.97
N ASP A 209 14.67 -20.17 -5.84
CA ASP A 209 13.77 -21.32 -5.73
C ASP A 209 12.53 -21.15 -6.61
N LEU A 210 11.97 -19.93 -6.67
CA LEU A 210 10.83 -19.63 -7.54
C LEU A 210 11.18 -19.77 -9.02
N LEU A 211 12.37 -19.33 -9.45
CA LEU A 211 12.81 -19.53 -10.83
C LEU A 211 12.93 -21.02 -11.17
N ILE A 212 13.47 -21.82 -10.25
CA ILE A 212 13.57 -23.27 -10.44
C ILE A 212 12.16 -23.86 -10.57
N ALA A 213 11.26 -23.57 -9.63
CA ALA A 213 9.90 -24.10 -9.63
C ALA A 213 9.08 -23.69 -10.87
N LEU A 214 9.24 -22.46 -11.37
CA LEU A 214 8.47 -21.96 -12.51
C LEU A 214 8.97 -22.49 -13.86
N HIS A 215 10.29 -22.62 -14.03
CA HIS A 215 10.88 -22.79 -15.36
C HIS A 215 11.76 -24.04 -15.51
N LEU A 216 12.33 -24.58 -14.44
CA LEU A 216 13.35 -25.63 -14.52
C LEU A 216 12.86 -26.98 -13.98
N GLU A 217 12.06 -26.96 -12.91
CA GLU A 217 11.60 -28.17 -12.22
C GLU A 217 10.83 -29.11 -13.16
N PHE A 218 10.07 -28.54 -14.10
CA PHE A 218 9.37 -29.30 -15.12
C PHE A 218 10.28 -30.12 -16.03
N HIS A 219 11.44 -29.58 -16.41
CA HIS A 219 12.40 -30.26 -17.29
C HIS A 219 13.27 -31.27 -16.54
N ALA A 220 13.31 -31.22 -15.21
CA ALA A 220 14.11 -32.11 -14.38
C ALA A 220 13.39 -33.42 -14.02
N TYR A 221 12.05 -33.42 -13.99
CA TYR A 221 11.23 -34.61 -13.70
C TYR A 221 10.52 -35.20 -14.93
N GLY A 222 10.77 -34.64 -16.11
CA GLY A 222 10.27 -35.13 -17.40
C GLY A 222 11.17 -36.17 -18.05
#